data_AF-A0A2G9MA88-F1
#
_entry.id   AF-A0A2G9MA88-F1
#
_cell.length_a   1.000
_cell.length_b   1.000
_cell.length_c   1.000
_cell.angle_alpha   90.00
_cell.angle_beta   90.00
_cell.angle_gamma   90.00
#
_symmetry.space_group_name_H-M   'P 1'
#
loop_
_entity.id
_entity.type
_entity.pdbx_description
1 polymer ?
#
loop_
_entity_poly.entity_id
_entity_poly.type
_entity_poly.pdbx_seq_one_letter_code
_entity_poly.pdbx_strand_id
1 'polypeptide(L)'
;MAELTVPHSDYFEGVLQLRGGTDEIRTWIVKRVKKDGKALITKIKKVRNGHDFYFSDQHYLQSFGKKLKQTFPGVLKASRKLHTQHRVTSKILYRVNVLFKPIPFRKEQIITLRGDKVKLLAFGQTAQIQYEKSGKKKNISLEQLMTARS
;
A
#
# COMPACT_ATOMS: atom_id res chain seq x y z
N MET A 1 9.46 38.48 12.87
CA MET A 1 8.23 37.66 13.00
C MET A 1 8.23 36.70 11.82
N ALA A 2 8.32 35.39 12.07
CA ALA A 2 8.34 34.40 10.99
C ALA A 2 6.89 34.15 10.54
N GLU A 3 6.57 34.49 9.28
CA GLU A 3 5.31 34.10 8.65
C GLU A 3 5.20 32.58 8.63
N LEU A 4 4.32 32.03 9.46
CA LEU A 4 3.81 30.68 9.27
C LEU A 4 2.97 30.71 7.99
N THR A 5 3.59 30.43 6.85
CA THR A 5 2.89 30.19 5.60
C THR A 5 1.93 29.02 5.81
N VAL A 6 0.64 29.33 5.87
CA VAL A 6 -0.45 28.35 5.82
C VAL A 6 -0.16 27.47 4.58
N PRO A 7 0.06 26.15 4.73
CA PRO A 7 0.32 25.32 3.58
C PRO A 7 -0.87 25.46 2.64
N HIS A 8 -0.61 25.81 1.37
CA HIS A 8 -1.62 25.78 0.31
C HIS A 8 -2.43 24.49 0.43
N SER A 9 -3.73 24.53 0.09
CA SER A 9 -4.64 23.37 0.17
C SER A 9 -4.14 22.11 -0.53
N ASP A 10 -3.13 22.24 -1.39
CA ASP A 10 -2.51 21.19 -2.17
C ASP A 10 -1.17 20.65 -1.60
N TYR A 11 -0.68 21.17 -0.46
CA TYR A 11 0.58 20.69 0.12
C TYR A 11 0.49 19.22 0.54
N PHE A 12 1.52 18.43 0.21
CA PHE A 12 1.60 17.03 0.60
C PHE A 12 3.06 16.59 0.82
N GLU A 13 3.23 15.65 1.74
CA GLU A 13 4.52 15.07 2.13
C GLU A 13 4.67 13.61 1.68
N GLY A 14 3.56 12.96 1.36
CA GLY A 14 3.61 11.60 0.87
C GLY A 14 2.42 11.18 0.02
N VAL A 15 2.59 10.05 -0.66
CA VAL A 15 1.58 9.48 -1.55
C VAL A 15 1.34 8.02 -1.18
N LEU A 16 0.10 7.67 -0.86
CA LEU A 16 -0.37 6.30 -0.84
C LEU A 16 -0.82 5.92 -2.25
N GLN A 17 -0.11 4.97 -2.85
CA GLN A 17 -0.42 4.41 -4.15
C GLN A 17 -1.18 3.10 -3.94
N LEU A 18 -2.50 3.12 -4.14
CA LEU A 18 -3.30 1.90 -4.22
C LEU A 18 -3.26 1.40 -5.66
N ARG A 19 -2.74 0.19 -5.88
CA ARG A 19 -2.68 -0.43 -7.21
C ARG A 19 -3.48 -1.72 -7.25
N GLY A 20 -4.56 -1.73 -8.03
CA GLY A 20 -5.65 -2.71 -7.91
C GLY A 20 -6.57 -2.39 -6.72
N GLY A 21 -7.31 -3.39 -6.27
CA GLY A 21 -8.18 -3.30 -5.09
C GLY A 21 -9.62 -2.93 -5.40
N THR A 22 -10.48 -3.18 -4.42
CA THR A 22 -11.92 -2.92 -4.48
C THR A 22 -12.24 -1.51 -3.98
N ASP A 23 -13.42 -1.02 -4.34
CA ASP A 23 -13.95 0.24 -3.81
C ASP A 23 -14.11 0.24 -2.28
N GLU A 24 -14.20 -0.96 -1.68
CA GLU A 24 -14.16 -1.16 -0.23
C GLU A 24 -12.86 -0.64 0.39
N ILE A 25 -11.70 -1.00 -0.18
CA ILE A 25 -10.38 -0.57 0.32
C ILE A 25 -10.27 0.95 0.21
N ARG A 26 -10.69 1.53 -0.93
CA ARG A 26 -10.72 3.00 -1.11
C ARG A 26 -11.58 3.67 -0.04
N THR A 27 -12.78 3.16 0.17
CA THR A 27 -13.73 3.71 1.15
C THR A 27 -13.19 3.61 2.57
N TRP A 28 -12.60 2.47 2.91
CA TRP A 28 -11.95 2.26 4.20
C TRP A 28 -10.82 3.26 4.42
N ILE A 29 -9.97 3.51 3.41
CA ILE A 29 -8.88 4.48 3.51
C ILE A 29 -9.42 5.85 3.87
N VAL A 30 -10.35 6.38 3.07
CA VAL A 30 -10.89 7.73 3.28
C VAL A 30 -11.58 7.86 4.64
N LYS A 31 -12.42 6.89 5.01
CA LYS A 31 -13.12 6.88 6.31
C LYS A 31 -12.13 6.83 7.47
N ARG A 32 -11.09 5.99 7.38
CA ARG A 32 -10.14 5.81 8.48
C ARG A 32 -9.26 7.03 8.69
N VAL A 33 -8.77 7.66 7.61
CA VAL A 33 -7.96 8.88 7.71
C VAL A 33 -8.78 10.02 8.31
N LYS A 34 -10.03 10.21 7.81
CA LYS A 34 -10.95 11.21 8.37
C LYS A 34 -11.24 10.98 9.85
N LYS A 35 -11.43 9.72 10.26
CA LYS A 35 -11.68 9.34 11.66
C LYS A 35 -10.47 9.58 12.55
N ASP A 36 -9.27 9.23 12.08
CA ASP A 36 -8.04 9.37 12.87
C ASP A 36 -7.70 10.86 13.09
N GLY A 37 -7.98 11.75 12.13
CA GLY A 37 -7.78 13.19 12.24
C GLY A 37 -6.31 13.65 12.31
N LYS A 38 -5.35 12.74 12.16
CA LYS A 38 -3.91 12.97 12.30
C LYS A 38 -3.21 13.44 11.02
N ALA A 39 -3.87 13.29 9.88
CA ALA A 39 -3.39 13.73 8.58
C ALA A 39 -4.58 14.00 7.66
N LEU A 40 -4.35 14.77 6.59
CA LEU A 40 -5.33 15.09 5.57
C LEU A 40 -4.98 14.40 4.26
N ILE A 41 -6.00 13.89 3.57
CA ILE A 41 -5.88 13.52 2.15
C ILE A 41 -6.17 14.78 1.35
N THR A 42 -5.13 15.46 0.85
CA THR A 42 -5.27 16.73 0.13
C THR A 42 -5.75 16.54 -1.30
N LYS A 43 -5.42 15.39 -1.90
CA LYS A 43 -5.80 15.05 -3.27
C LYS A 43 -5.99 13.56 -3.45
N ILE A 44 -6.96 13.18 -4.27
CA ILE A 44 -7.13 11.81 -4.77
C ILE A 44 -7.04 11.85 -6.28
N LYS A 45 -6.11 11.11 -6.87
CA LYS A 45 -5.92 11.02 -8.33
C LYS A 45 -6.19 9.59 -8.80
N LYS A 46 -7.15 9.42 -9.70
CA LYS A 46 -7.36 8.15 -10.40
C LYS A 46 -6.23 7.92 -11.41
N VAL A 47 -5.71 6.70 -11.44
CA VAL A 47 -4.68 6.25 -12.39
C VAL A 47 -5.12 4.95 -13.05
N ARG A 48 -4.43 4.54 -14.13
CA ARG A 48 -4.84 3.38 -14.95
C ARG A 48 -5.15 2.11 -14.15
N ASN A 49 -4.39 1.84 -13.09
CA ASN A 49 -4.55 0.63 -12.27
C ASN A 49 -4.76 0.96 -10.79
N GLY A 50 -5.55 2.00 -10.46
CA GLY A 50 -5.91 2.32 -9.08
C GLY A 50 -5.96 3.81 -8.78
N HIS A 51 -5.53 4.19 -7.58
CA HIS A 51 -5.65 5.57 -7.07
C HIS A 51 -4.39 5.99 -6.30
N ASP A 52 -4.07 7.27 -6.40
CA ASP A 52 -3.05 7.94 -5.59
C ASP A 52 -3.73 8.88 -4.61
N PHE A 53 -3.46 8.69 -3.32
CA PHE A 53 -3.93 9.55 -2.24
C PHE A 53 -2.75 10.34 -1.71
N TYR A 54 -2.85 11.66 -1.76
CA TYR A 54 -1.81 12.58 -1.35
C TYR A 54 -2.05 12.98 0.11
N PHE A 55 -1.05 12.78 0.96
CA PHE A 55 -1.12 12.97 2.40
C PHE A 55 -0.33 14.18 2.85
N SER A 56 -0.89 14.96 3.78
CA SER A 56 -0.23 16.10 4.39
C SER A 56 0.89 15.75 5.37
N ASP A 57 0.92 14.50 5.89
CA ASP A 57 1.90 14.05 6.89
C ASP A 57 2.51 12.69 6.48
N GLN A 58 3.82 12.66 6.32
CA GLN A 58 4.55 11.46 5.91
C GLN A 58 4.68 10.38 7.00
N HIS A 59 4.75 10.76 8.27
CA HIS A 59 4.91 9.84 9.40
C HIS A 59 3.62 9.08 9.65
N TYR A 60 2.49 9.80 9.62
CA TYR A 60 1.18 9.19 9.64
C TYR A 60 1.03 8.21 8.48
N LEU A 61 1.35 8.62 7.24
CA LEU A 61 1.26 7.75 6.06
C LEU A 61 2.03 6.43 6.22
N GLN A 62 3.25 6.46 6.76
CA GLN A 62 4.03 5.24 6.99
C GLN A 62 3.35 4.29 7.98
N SER A 63 2.85 4.83 9.10
CA SER A 63 2.12 4.04 10.09
C SER A 63 0.78 3.52 9.53
N PHE A 64 0.11 4.34 8.72
CA PHE A 64 -1.15 4.03 8.07
C PHE A 64 -1.00 2.90 7.06
N GLY A 65 0.07 2.90 6.25
CA GLY A 65 0.38 1.81 5.34
C GLY A 65 0.51 0.45 6.05
N LYS A 66 1.13 0.42 7.24
CA LYS A 66 1.22 -0.81 8.05
C LYS A 66 -0.16 -1.29 8.51
N LYS A 67 -1.02 -0.38 8.99
CA LYS A 67 -2.42 -0.69 9.37
C LYS A 67 -3.23 -1.19 8.18
N LEU A 68 -3.02 -0.61 7.00
CA LEU A 68 -3.66 -1.02 5.76
C LEU A 68 -3.31 -2.48 5.42
N LYS A 69 -2.01 -2.85 5.50
CA LYS A 69 -1.57 -4.25 5.32
C LYS A 69 -2.13 -5.18 6.40
N GLN A 70 -2.32 -4.71 7.63
CA GLN A 70 -2.94 -5.49 8.71
C GLN A 70 -4.42 -5.79 8.44
N THR A 71 -5.11 -4.85 7.81
CA THR A 71 -6.56 -4.93 7.55
C THR A 71 -6.88 -5.69 6.26
N PHE A 72 -6.09 -5.48 5.21
CA PHE A 72 -6.31 -6.10 3.90
C PHE A 72 -5.11 -6.95 3.48
N PRO A 73 -5.33 -8.20 3.04
CA PRO A 73 -4.28 -9.03 2.46
C PRO A 73 -3.65 -8.35 1.24
N GLY A 74 -2.36 -8.07 1.31
CA GLY A 74 -1.64 -7.41 0.24
C GLY A 74 -0.16 -7.17 0.53
N VAL A 75 0.53 -6.71 -0.50
CA VAL A 75 1.95 -6.34 -0.43
C VAL A 75 2.06 -4.83 -0.24
N LEU A 76 2.85 -4.44 0.75
CA LEU A 76 3.18 -3.04 1.07
C LEU A 76 4.65 -2.77 0.73
N LYS A 77 4.93 -1.71 -0.02
CA LYS A 77 6.28 -1.23 -0.29
C LYS A 77 6.35 0.26 0.04
N ALA A 78 7.26 0.64 0.93
CA ALA A 78 7.53 2.04 1.24
C ALA A 78 8.88 2.44 0.65
N SER A 79 8.97 3.65 0.09
CA SER A 79 10.21 4.25 -0.38
C SER A 79 10.23 5.74 -0.05
N ARG A 80 11.42 6.30 0.11
CA ARG A 80 11.65 7.72 0.40
C ARG A 80 12.47 8.31 -0.73
N LYS A 81 12.09 9.47 -1.22
CA LYS A 81 12.89 10.24 -2.18
C LYS A 81 13.23 11.59 -1.57
N LEU A 82 14.46 12.03 -1.76
CA LEU A 82 14.86 13.40 -1.47
C LEU A 82 14.05 14.33 -2.37
N HIS A 83 13.29 15.26 -1.79
CA HIS A 83 12.46 16.19 -2.55
C HIS A 83 13.19 17.51 -2.77
N THR A 84 13.65 18.15 -1.70
CA THR A 84 14.39 19.41 -1.76
C THR A 84 15.18 19.62 -0.48
N GLN A 85 16.14 20.54 -0.49
CA GLN A 85 16.85 21.01 0.69
C GLN A 85 16.42 22.44 0.96
N HIS A 86 16.00 22.71 2.20
CA HIS A 86 15.64 24.05 2.61
C HIS A 86 16.90 24.93 2.59
N ARG A 87 16.96 25.90 1.66
CA ARG A 87 18.18 26.67 1.36
C ARG A 87 18.78 27.41 2.55
N VAL A 88 17.94 27.82 3.51
CA VAL A 88 18.35 28.63 4.67
C VAL A 88 18.73 27.76 5.88
N THR A 89 18.07 26.61 6.07
CA THR A 89 18.24 25.78 7.27
C THR A 89 18.98 24.47 6.98
N SER A 90 19.34 24.25 5.71
CA SER A 90 19.90 23.00 5.19
C SER A 90 19.06 21.75 5.46
N LYS A 91 17.81 21.89 5.96
CA LYS A 91 16.93 20.78 6.30
C LYS A 91 16.49 20.05 5.04
N ILE A 92 16.66 18.74 5.06
CA ILE A 92 16.35 17.85 3.95
C ILE A 92 14.87 17.48 3.99
N LEU A 93 14.10 17.91 2.99
CA LEU A 93 12.69 17.55 2.83
C LEU A 93 12.58 16.28 1.99
N TYR A 94 12.03 15.24 2.60
CA TYR A 94 11.75 13.97 1.94
C TYR A 94 10.29 13.91 1.50
N ARG A 95 10.03 13.19 0.39
CA ARG A 95 8.70 12.72 0.02
C ARG A 95 8.62 11.22 0.15
N VAL A 96 7.56 10.74 0.78
CA VAL A 96 7.36 9.31 1.05
C VAL A 96 6.35 8.73 0.06
N ASN A 97 6.71 7.64 -0.60
CA ASN A 97 5.78 6.86 -1.40
C ASN A 97 5.49 5.53 -0.70
N VAL A 98 4.22 5.27 -0.43
CA VAL A 98 3.73 4.00 0.11
C VAL A 98 2.87 3.34 -0.95
N LEU A 99 3.32 2.23 -1.50
CA LEU A 99 2.59 1.42 -2.46
C LEU A 99 1.91 0.25 -1.75
N PHE A 100 0.62 0.10 -1.96
CA PHE A 100 -0.15 -1.06 -1.53
C PHE A 100 -0.78 -1.77 -2.73
N LYS A 101 -0.55 -3.08 -2.82
CA LYS A 101 -1.12 -3.98 -3.82
C LYS A 101 -1.89 -5.09 -3.12
N PRO A 102 -3.23 -5.09 -3.14
CA PRO A 102 -4.01 -6.19 -2.62
C PRO A 102 -3.80 -7.46 -3.45
N ILE A 103 -4.04 -8.61 -2.84
CA ILE A 103 -3.92 -9.91 -3.52
C ILE A 103 -5.03 -10.04 -4.58
N PRO A 104 -4.69 -10.32 -5.86
CA PRO A 104 -5.66 -10.44 -6.94
C PRO A 104 -6.26 -11.85 -7.05
N PHE A 105 -5.93 -12.76 -6.15
CA PHE A 105 -6.34 -14.16 -6.17
C PHE A 105 -7.51 -14.43 -5.22
N ARG A 106 -8.27 -15.47 -5.54
CA ARG A 106 -9.38 -15.97 -4.70
C ARG A 106 -8.98 -17.23 -3.96
N LYS A 107 -9.66 -17.51 -2.85
CA LYS A 107 -9.51 -18.80 -2.16
C LYS A 107 -9.90 -19.92 -3.13
N GLU A 108 -9.21 -21.05 -3.00
CA GLU A 108 -9.32 -22.25 -3.81
C GLU A 108 -8.89 -22.13 -5.28
N GLN A 109 -8.38 -20.98 -5.70
CA GLN A 109 -7.87 -20.79 -7.05
C GLN A 109 -6.59 -21.61 -7.28
N ILE A 110 -6.50 -22.25 -8.44
CA ILE A 110 -5.26 -22.87 -8.91
C ILE A 110 -4.42 -21.80 -9.59
N ILE A 111 -3.16 -21.68 -9.18
CA ILE A 111 -2.19 -20.72 -9.70
C ILE A 111 -0.88 -21.43 -10.04
N THR A 112 -0.11 -20.86 -10.96
CA THR A 112 1.23 -21.33 -11.31
C THR A 112 2.27 -20.54 -10.53
N LEU A 113 2.98 -21.20 -9.62
CA LEU A 113 4.05 -20.62 -8.83
C LEU A 113 5.39 -21.28 -9.21
N ARG A 114 6.31 -20.51 -9.80
CA ARG A 114 7.64 -20.98 -10.23
C ARG A 114 7.61 -22.24 -11.12
N GLY A 115 6.57 -22.38 -11.94
CA GLY A 115 6.39 -23.52 -12.84
C GLY A 115 5.55 -24.67 -12.28
N ASP A 116 5.22 -24.67 -10.99
CA ASP A 116 4.34 -25.67 -10.39
C ASP A 116 2.91 -25.15 -10.21
N LYS A 117 1.93 -26.01 -10.51
CA LYS A 117 0.52 -25.76 -10.19
C LYS A 117 0.28 -25.98 -8.71
N VAL A 118 -0.27 -24.94 -8.06
CA VAL A 118 -0.61 -24.97 -6.64
C VAL A 118 -2.03 -24.46 -6.43
N LYS A 119 -2.78 -25.11 -5.54
CA LYS A 119 -4.09 -24.63 -5.07
C LYS A 119 -3.88 -23.67 -3.91
N LEU A 120 -4.43 -22.45 -4.01
CA LEU A 120 -4.40 -21.46 -2.95
C LEU A 120 -5.51 -21.76 -1.93
N LEU A 121 -5.17 -22.32 -0.77
CA LEU A 121 -6.17 -22.74 0.21
C LEU A 121 -6.71 -21.56 1.02
N ALA A 122 -5.82 -20.73 1.52
CA ALA A 122 -6.16 -19.56 2.33
C ALA A 122 -5.09 -18.48 2.22
N PHE A 123 -5.45 -17.24 2.48
CA PHE A 123 -4.49 -16.14 2.59
C PHE A 123 -4.98 -15.08 3.57
N GLY A 124 -4.02 -14.57 4.34
CA GLY A 124 -4.15 -13.44 5.26
C GLY A 124 -2.89 -12.59 5.15
N GLN A 125 -2.04 -12.60 6.18
CA GLN A 125 -0.69 -12.02 6.11
C GLN A 125 0.33 -12.92 5.38
N THR A 126 0.03 -14.20 5.30
CA THR A 126 0.74 -15.21 4.51
C THR A 126 -0.28 -16.01 3.71
N ALA A 127 0.19 -16.75 2.71
CA ALA A 127 -0.65 -17.62 1.90
C ALA A 127 -0.33 -19.09 2.20
N GLN A 128 -1.36 -19.90 2.36
CA GLN A 128 -1.25 -21.36 2.43
C GLN A 128 -1.58 -21.93 1.06
N ILE A 129 -0.62 -22.67 0.50
CA ILE A 129 -0.74 -23.32 -0.81
C ILE A 129 -0.62 -24.83 -0.67
N GLN A 130 -1.17 -25.56 -1.64
CA GLN A 130 -1.03 -27.00 -1.78
C GLN A 130 -0.53 -27.33 -3.18
N TYR A 131 0.59 -28.06 -3.30
CA TYR A 131 1.09 -28.52 -4.60
C TYR A 131 0.20 -29.63 -5.14
N GLU A 132 -0.24 -29.52 -6.40
CA GLU A 132 -1.08 -30.56 -7.01
C GLU A 132 -0.35 -31.90 -7.14
N LYS A 133 0.92 -31.87 -7.54
CA LYS A 133 1.70 -33.09 -7.81
C LYS A 133 1.98 -33.94 -6.58
N SER A 134 2.13 -33.31 -5.40
CA SER A 134 2.58 -34.01 -4.18
C SER A 134 1.58 -33.94 -3.03
N GLY A 135 0.52 -33.15 -3.15
CA GLY A 135 -0.41 -32.85 -2.07
C GLY A 135 0.20 -32.09 -0.89
N LYS A 136 1.51 -31.80 -0.91
CA LYS A 136 2.22 -31.12 0.19
C LYS A 136 1.70 -29.69 0.34
N LYS A 137 1.44 -29.30 1.59
CA LYS A 137 1.05 -27.94 1.95
C LYS A 137 2.27 -27.11 2.31
N LYS A 138 2.26 -25.82 1.98
CA LYS A 138 3.34 -24.88 2.31
C LYS A 138 2.79 -23.49 2.57
N ASN A 139 3.36 -22.82 3.57
CA ASN A 139 3.12 -21.41 3.80
C ASN A 139 4.14 -20.58 3.01
N ILE A 140 3.66 -19.58 2.29
CA ILE A 140 4.48 -18.66 1.50
C ILE A 140 4.15 -17.20 1.85
N SER A 141 5.10 -16.32 1.61
CA SER A 141 4.88 -14.88 1.74
C SER A 141 3.93 -14.37 0.65
N LEU A 142 3.23 -13.27 0.93
CA LEU A 142 2.39 -12.61 -0.08
C LEU A 142 3.22 -12.07 -1.24
N GLU A 143 4.47 -11.66 -0.97
CA GLU A 143 5.40 -11.21 -2.00
C GLU A 143 5.72 -12.35 -2.99
N GLN A 144 5.92 -13.58 -2.49
CA GLN A 144 6.07 -14.76 -3.34
C GLN A 144 4.78 -15.07 -4.11
N LEU A 145 3.63 -15.00 -3.43
CA LEU A 145 2.33 -15.23 -4.07
C LEU A 145 2.10 -14.25 -5.24
N MET A 146 2.48 -12.99 -5.09
CA MET A 146 2.33 -11.97 -6.15
C MET A 146 3.21 -12.20 -7.38
N THR A 147 4.14 -13.15 -7.35
CA THR A 147 4.90 -13.59 -8.54
C THR A 147 4.20 -14.71 -9.31
N ALA A 148 3.16 -15.31 -8.73
CA ALA A 148 2.38 -16.36 -9.37
C ALA A 148 1.57 -15.81 -10.53
N ARG A 149 1.28 -16.69 -11.49
CA ARG A 149 0.40 -16.41 -12.64
C ARG A 149 -0.87 -17.25 -12.47
N SER A 150 -2.03 -16.62 -12.65
CA SER A 150 -3.33 -17.30 -12.76
C SER A 150 -3.50 -17.90 -14.14
#